data_AF-A0A498MY72-F1
#
_entry.id   AF-A0A498MY72-F1
#
_cell.length_a   1.000
_cell.length_b   1.000
_cell.length_c   1.000
_cell.angle_alpha   90.00
_cell.angle_beta   90.00
_cell.angle_gamma   90.00
#
_symmetry.space_group_name_H-M   'P 1'
#
loop_
_entity.id
_entity.type
_entity.pdbx_description
1 polymer ?
#
loop_
_entity_poly.entity_id
_entity_poly.type
_entity_poly.pdbx_seq_one_letter_code
_entity_poly.pdbx_strand_id
1 'polypeptide(L)'
;MIEVVASMARGPVFLAGEVLECLITFTNPMSHLSTSASSEMLAWASAQIHCQFHASESRVALPAQGTKQDVQAESDTVLIPSRGERGQCVLDTPPKILFCDLRLDPGESKTYSYSEVVPTDGPPSFRGQAVKYVYKLTIGCQRVNSPIKLLRVPFRVLVLHVTLRWRLHFEFVTAREPVEAPVVLQNQSEVTVWTGAEHVDVDTFSWDLPIKVLPTNPTLASYVSQFTGTNSINI
;
A
#
# COMPACT_ATOMS: atom_id res chain seq x y z
N MET A 1 13.88 -27.07 6.56
CA MET A 1 12.58 -26.48 6.16
C MET A 1 12.66 -25.00 6.48
N ILE A 2 12.46 -24.12 5.50
CA ILE A 2 12.52 -22.66 5.69
C ILE A 2 11.12 -22.13 5.92
N GLU A 3 10.91 -21.37 6.98
CA GLU A 3 9.69 -20.62 7.21
C GLU A 3 9.77 -19.28 6.47
N VAL A 4 8.70 -18.91 5.76
CA VAL A 4 8.58 -17.60 5.11
C VAL A 4 7.39 -16.88 5.69
N VAL A 5 7.63 -15.68 6.20
CA VAL A 5 6.65 -14.84 6.87
C VAL A 5 6.59 -13.49 6.16
N ALA A 6 5.39 -13.07 5.76
CA ALA A 6 5.15 -11.76 5.18
C ALA A 6 4.28 -10.92 6.10
N SER A 7 4.70 -9.68 6.37
CA SER A 7 3.99 -8.73 7.23
C SER A 7 3.82 -7.37 6.57
N MET A 8 2.63 -6.78 6.74
CA MET A 8 2.32 -5.41 6.29
C MET A 8 2.20 -4.50 7.50
N ALA A 9 3.13 -3.54 7.65
CA ALA A 9 3.23 -2.69 8.83
C ALA A 9 1.98 -1.81 9.06
N ARG A 10 1.30 -1.43 7.98
CA ARG A 10 0.17 -0.50 7.98
C ARG A 10 -1.20 -1.19 7.93
N GLY A 11 -1.21 -2.52 8.00
CA GLY A 11 -2.41 -3.34 7.79
C GLY A 11 -2.67 -3.66 6.31
N PRO A 12 -3.73 -4.44 6.02
CA PRO A 12 -3.97 -5.02 4.69
C PRO A 12 -4.96 -4.19 3.84
N VAL A 13 -5.04 -2.88 4.00
CA VAL A 13 -5.96 -2.00 3.25
C VAL A 13 -5.20 -0.83 2.67
N PHE A 14 -5.30 -0.65 1.35
CA PHE A 14 -4.55 0.36 0.59
C PHE A 14 -5.49 1.12 -0.35
N LEU A 15 -5.14 2.37 -0.65
CA LEU A 15 -5.73 3.12 -1.76
C LEU A 15 -5.03 2.73 -3.07
N ALA A 16 -5.77 2.78 -4.17
CA ALA A 16 -5.16 2.69 -5.49
C ALA A 16 -4.17 3.87 -5.70
N GLY A 17 -2.95 3.57 -6.14
CA GLY A 17 -1.83 4.52 -6.23
C GLY A 17 -1.03 4.72 -4.94
N GLU A 18 -1.42 4.08 -3.83
CA GLU A 18 -0.63 4.05 -2.60
C GLU A 18 0.53 3.04 -2.70
N VAL A 19 1.62 3.32 -2.00
CA VAL A 19 2.73 2.38 -1.89
C VAL A 19 2.38 1.30 -0.86
N LEU A 20 2.37 0.05 -1.32
CA LEU A 20 2.33 -1.15 -0.48
C LEU A 20 3.75 -1.51 -0.07
N GLU A 21 4.00 -1.51 1.24
CA GLU A 21 5.25 -2.00 1.83
C GLU A 21 4.99 -3.28 2.61
N CYS A 22 5.79 -4.31 2.33
CA CYS A 22 5.72 -5.62 2.98
C CYS A 22 7.11 -6.11 3.36
N LEU A 23 7.28 -6.50 4.62
CA LEU A 23 8.49 -7.14 5.11
C LEU A 23 8.33 -8.65 4.94
N ILE A 24 9.30 -9.27 4.27
CA ILE A 24 9.29 -10.70 3.96
C ILE A 24 10.51 -11.31 4.63
N THR A 25 10.27 -12.13 5.66
CA THR A 25 11.30 -12.77 6.48
C THR A 25 11.38 -14.25 6.11
N PHE A 26 12.59 -14.70 5.81
CA PHE A 26 12.94 -16.10 5.58
C PHE A 26 13.72 -16.60 6.79
N THR A 27 13.28 -17.68 7.41
CA THR A 27 13.87 -18.21 8.64
C THR A 27 14.21 -19.68 8.48
N ASN A 28 15.44 -20.07 8.79
CA ASN A 28 15.80 -21.46 8.99
C ASN A 28 15.67 -21.77 10.49
N PRO A 29 14.58 -22.38 10.98
CA PRO A 29 14.37 -22.62 12.39
C PRO A 29 15.43 -23.59 12.95
N MET A 30 15.95 -23.30 14.15
CA MET A 30 16.88 -24.20 14.82
C MET A 30 16.13 -25.40 15.37
N SER A 31 16.41 -26.60 14.84
CA SER A 31 15.86 -27.84 15.40
C SER A 31 16.64 -28.26 16.64
N HIS A 32 15.97 -28.29 17.80
CA HIS A 32 16.55 -28.82 19.04
C HIS A 32 16.66 -30.36 19.07
N LEU A 33 16.07 -31.05 18.09
CA LEU A 33 15.97 -32.51 18.03
C LEU A 33 16.91 -33.15 16.98
N SER A 34 17.58 -32.33 16.18
CA SER A 34 18.41 -32.79 15.06
C SER A 34 19.89 -32.63 15.40
N THR A 35 20.63 -33.73 15.43
CA THR A 35 22.10 -33.76 15.63
C THR A 35 22.90 -33.16 14.45
N SER A 36 22.23 -32.78 13.36
CA SER A 36 22.83 -32.14 12.20
C SER A 36 22.12 -30.83 11.87
N ALA A 37 22.67 -29.73 12.39
CA ALA A 37 22.33 -28.38 12.00
C ALA A 37 22.80 -28.19 10.54
N SER A 38 21.87 -28.14 9.58
CA SER A 38 22.19 -27.99 8.15
C SER A 38 21.74 -26.65 7.61
N SER A 39 22.63 -25.99 6.86
CA SER A 39 22.29 -24.77 6.12
C SER A 39 21.30 -25.11 5.03
N GLU A 40 20.28 -24.26 4.86
CA GLU A 40 19.27 -24.40 3.82
C GLU A 40 19.49 -23.37 2.71
N MET A 41 19.20 -23.75 1.46
CA MET A 41 19.43 -22.89 0.29
C MET A 41 18.15 -22.69 -0.54
N LEU A 42 17.77 -21.44 -0.74
CA LEU A 42 16.75 -21.01 -1.70
C LEU A 42 17.44 -20.50 -2.96
N ALA A 43 17.02 -21.02 -4.10
CA ALA A 43 17.52 -20.61 -5.40
C ALA A 43 17.04 -19.20 -5.75
N TRP A 44 15.79 -18.85 -5.41
CA TRP A 44 15.29 -17.49 -5.62
C TRP A 44 14.02 -17.24 -4.82
N ALA A 45 13.72 -15.95 -4.66
CA ALA A 45 12.38 -15.50 -4.30
C ALA A 45 12.02 -14.24 -5.08
N SER A 46 10.75 -14.09 -5.41
CA SER A 46 10.20 -12.90 -6.04
C SER A 46 8.78 -12.64 -5.55
N ALA A 47 8.33 -11.40 -5.67
CA ALA A 47 7.02 -10.99 -5.21
C ALA A 47 6.32 -10.11 -6.25
N GLN A 48 4.99 -10.22 -6.31
CA GLN A 48 4.15 -9.40 -7.18
C GLN A 48 2.72 -9.29 -6.66
N ILE A 49 2.04 -8.21 -7.05
CA ILE A 49 0.64 -7.97 -6.80
C ILE A 49 -0.18 -8.53 -7.96
N HIS A 50 -1.30 -9.16 -7.66
CA HIS A 50 -2.30 -9.49 -8.68
C HIS A 50 -3.73 -9.31 -8.15
N CYS A 51 -4.67 -9.07 -9.06
CA CYS A 51 -6.10 -9.01 -8.79
C CYS A 51 -6.82 -10.15 -9.50
N GLN A 52 -7.64 -10.88 -8.76
CA GLN A 52 -8.48 -11.94 -9.28
C GLN A 52 -9.93 -11.56 -9.32
N PHE A 53 -10.54 -11.80 -10.47
CA PHE A 53 -11.97 -11.73 -10.67
C PHE A 53 -12.60 -13.12 -10.57
N HIS A 54 -13.59 -13.24 -9.70
CA HIS A 54 -14.41 -14.43 -9.55
C HIS A 54 -15.84 -14.04 -9.88
N ALA A 55 -16.51 -14.84 -10.69
CA ALA A 55 -17.91 -14.67 -11.03
C ALA A 55 -18.66 -15.99 -10.83
N SER A 56 -19.89 -15.87 -10.35
CA SER A 56 -20.83 -16.97 -10.21
C SER A 56 -21.45 -17.27 -11.57
N GLU A 57 -21.11 -18.42 -12.16
CA GLU A 57 -21.64 -18.87 -13.45
C GLU A 57 -23.17 -18.98 -13.46
N SER A 58 -23.78 -19.28 -12.30
CA SER A 58 -25.25 -19.36 -12.16
C SER A 58 -25.95 -18.00 -12.07
N ARG A 59 -25.20 -16.90 -11.88
CA ARG A 59 -25.76 -15.55 -11.68
C ARG A 59 -25.30 -14.54 -12.71
N VAL A 60 -24.25 -14.85 -13.46
CA VAL A 60 -23.61 -13.93 -14.41
C VAL A 60 -23.31 -14.68 -15.69
N ALA A 61 -23.89 -14.21 -16.80
CA ALA A 61 -23.49 -14.64 -18.13
C ALA A 61 -22.19 -13.91 -18.49
N LEU A 62 -21.05 -14.59 -18.31
CA LEU A 62 -19.78 -14.07 -18.80
C LEU A 62 -19.73 -14.23 -20.33
N PRO A 63 -19.16 -13.27 -21.07
CA PRO A 63 -18.85 -13.50 -22.46
C PRO A 63 -17.98 -14.76 -22.56
N ALA A 64 -18.28 -15.64 -23.51
CA ALA A 64 -17.51 -16.86 -23.73
C ALA A 64 -16.04 -16.46 -23.93
N GLN A 65 -15.23 -16.62 -22.89
CA GLN A 65 -13.80 -16.48 -23.03
C GLN A 65 -13.39 -17.63 -23.94
N GLY A 66 -13.07 -17.30 -25.20
CA GLY A 66 -12.25 -18.17 -26.03
C GLY A 66 -11.10 -18.64 -25.15
N THR A 67 -10.88 -19.95 -25.11
CA THR A 67 -9.89 -20.66 -24.31
C THR A 67 -8.53 -19.97 -24.36
N LYS A 68 -8.35 -18.94 -23.55
CA LYS A 68 -7.11 -18.70 -22.84
C LYS A 68 -7.18 -19.60 -21.61
N GLN A 69 -7.22 -20.91 -21.85
CA GLN A 69 -6.20 -21.70 -21.18
C GLN A 69 -4.93 -20.99 -21.64
N ASP A 70 -4.34 -20.16 -20.78
CA ASP A 70 -2.93 -19.90 -20.93
C ASP A 70 -2.35 -21.27 -21.27
N VAL A 71 -1.64 -21.36 -22.39
CA VAL A 71 -0.90 -22.56 -22.76
C VAL A 71 0.06 -22.75 -21.61
N GLN A 72 -0.45 -23.42 -20.57
CA GLN A 72 0.05 -23.31 -19.23
C GLN A 72 1.23 -24.21 -19.30
N ALA A 73 2.42 -23.62 -19.38
CA ALA A 73 3.64 -24.38 -19.28
C ALA A 73 3.47 -25.27 -18.06
N GLU A 74 3.37 -26.59 -18.26
CA GLU A 74 3.44 -27.63 -17.23
C GLU A 74 4.84 -27.65 -16.58
N SER A 75 5.54 -26.52 -16.60
CA SER A 75 6.88 -26.35 -16.12
C SER A 75 6.80 -25.88 -14.68
N ASP A 76 7.23 -26.74 -13.76
CA ASP A 76 7.25 -26.47 -12.33
C ASP A 76 8.24 -25.38 -11.90
N THR A 77 9.01 -24.83 -12.84
CA THR A 77 10.01 -23.78 -12.61
C THR A 77 9.56 -22.38 -13.02
N VAL A 78 8.41 -22.22 -13.69
CA VAL A 78 7.87 -20.90 -14.00
C VAL A 78 7.01 -20.39 -12.85
N LEU A 79 7.34 -19.19 -12.37
CA LEU A 79 6.48 -18.48 -11.41
C LEU A 79 5.18 -18.06 -12.10
N ILE A 80 4.11 -18.79 -11.79
CA ILE A 80 2.76 -18.41 -12.17
C ILE A 80 2.05 -17.97 -10.88
N PRO A 81 1.90 -16.65 -10.61
CA PRO A 81 1.30 -16.17 -9.36
C PRO A 81 -0.13 -16.68 -9.15
N SER A 82 -0.87 -16.85 -10.25
CA SER A 82 -2.23 -17.38 -10.30
C SER A 82 -2.31 -18.91 -10.23
N ARG A 83 -1.20 -19.64 -10.15
CA ARG A 83 -1.17 -21.12 -10.20
C ARG A 83 -2.08 -21.72 -9.12
N GLY A 84 -3.06 -22.53 -9.53
CA GLY A 84 -4.00 -23.17 -8.60
C GLY A 84 -5.04 -22.23 -7.98
N GLU A 85 -5.17 -20.99 -8.46
CA GLU A 85 -6.29 -20.12 -8.10
C GLU A 85 -7.46 -20.36 -9.07
N ARG A 86 -8.68 -20.14 -8.57
CA ARG A 86 -9.89 -20.06 -9.41
C ARG A 86 -10.09 -18.61 -9.86
N GLY A 87 -10.84 -18.42 -10.94
CA GLY A 87 -11.14 -17.07 -11.44
C GLY A 87 -10.09 -16.56 -12.44
N GLN A 88 -10.33 -15.37 -12.95
CA GLN A 88 -9.54 -14.73 -13.99
C GLN A 88 -8.56 -13.72 -13.35
N CYS A 89 -7.30 -13.75 -13.77
CA CYS A 89 -6.36 -12.69 -13.45
C CYS A 89 -6.73 -11.47 -14.30
N VAL A 90 -7.22 -10.40 -13.66
CA VAL A 90 -7.63 -9.17 -14.35
C VAL A 90 -6.59 -8.07 -14.25
N LEU A 91 -5.62 -8.24 -13.35
CA LEU A 91 -4.49 -7.33 -13.18
C LEU A 91 -3.32 -8.07 -12.53
N ASP A 92 -2.11 -7.78 -12.97
CA ASP A 92 -0.84 -8.23 -12.41
C ASP A 92 0.23 -7.15 -12.53
N THR A 93 1.08 -7.03 -11.52
CA THR A 93 2.29 -6.21 -11.59
C THR A 93 3.47 -7.06 -12.04
N PRO A 94 4.49 -6.49 -12.70
CA PRO A 94 5.72 -7.22 -12.98
C PRO A 94 6.35 -7.81 -11.71
N PRO A 95 6.87 -9.06 -11.73
CA PRO A 95 7.52 -9.66 -10.59
C PRO A 95 8.83 -8.96 -10.23
N LYS A 96 8.99 -8.62 -8.95
CA LYS A 96 10.23 -8.09 -8.40
C LYS A 96 11.00 -9.20 -7.69
N ILE A 97 12.25 -9.40 -8.10
CA ILE A 97 13.16 -10.38 -7.48
C ILE A 97 13.63 -9.85 -6.12
N LEU A 98 13.52 -10.67 -5.08
CA LEU A 98 14.02 -10.39 -3.74
C LEU A 98 15.48 -10.83 -3.60
N PHE A 99 15.81 -12.01 -4.13
CA PHE A 99 17.17 -12.56 -4.21
C PHE A 99 17.24 -13.69 -5.25
N CYS A 100 18.46 -13.97 -5.72
CA CYS A 100 18.75 -15.04 -6.69
C CYS A 100 19.62 -16.16 -6.11
N ASP A 101 19.94 -16.11 -4.82
CA ASP A 101 20.53 -17.20 -4.04
C ASP A 101 20.53 -16.76 -2.57
N LEU A 102 19.92 -17.55 -1.69
CA LEU A 102 19.92 -17.29 -0.26
C LEU A 102 20.25 -18.56 0.50
N ARG A 103 21.38 -18.52 1.20
CA ARG A 103 21.75 -19.53 2.19
C ARG A 103 21.39 -19.01 3.58
N LEU A 104 20.75 -19.85 4.39
CA LEU A 104 20.44 -19.58 5.79
C LEU A 104 21.00 -20.69 6.66
N ASP A 105 21.84 -20.34 7.63
CA ASP A 105 22.30 -21.26 8.65
C ASP A 105 21.19 -21.54 9.68
N PRO A 106 21.28 -22.64 10.45
CA PRO A 106 20.27 -22.97 11.46
C PRO A 106 20.13 -21.87 12.51
N GLY A 107 18.89 -21.39 12.70
CA GLY A 107 18.56 -20.25 13.54
C GLY A 107 18.68 -18.88 12.85
N GLU A 108 19.17 -18.84 11.62
CA GLU A 108 19.31 -17.59 10.86
C GLU A 108 17.98 -17.16 10.23
N SER A 109 17.71 -15.87 10.31
CA SER A 109 16.61 -15.21 9.62
C SER A 109 17.13 -14.03 8.81
N LYS A 110 16.58 -13.85 7.61
CA LYS A 110 16.85 -12.70 6.76
C LYS A 110 15.58 -12.06 6.26
N THR A 111 15.47 -10.75 6.40
CA THR A 111 14.28 -9.97 6.04
C THR A 111 14.57 -9.07 4.84
N TYR A 112 13.65 -9.08 3.88
CA TYR A 112 13.67 -8.23 2.68
C TYR A 112 12.45 -7.31 2.68
N SER A 113 12.64 -6.07 2.21
CA SER A 113 11.54 -5.12 2.03
C SER A 113 11.05 -5.15 0.58
N TYR A 114 9.77 -5.46 0.39
CA TYR A 114 9.07 -5.32 -0.87
C TYR A 114 8.26 -4.03 -0.87
N SER A 115 8.45 -3.20 -1.90
CA SER A 115 7.73 -1.94 -2.10
C SER A 115 7.18 -1.89 -3.53
N GLU A 116 5.87 -1.69 -3.66
CA GLU A 116 5.18 -1.58 -4.94
C GLU A 116 4.01 -0.59 -4.87
N VAL A 117 3.80 0.17 -5.94
CA VAL A 117 2.64 1.05 -6.04
C VAL A 117 1.43 0.21 -6.42
N VAL A 118 0.37 0.26 -5.62
CA VAL A 118 -0.90 -0.41 -5.93
C VAL A 118 -1.45 0.17 -7.24
N PRO A 119 -1.71 -0.65 -8.27
CA PRO A 119 -2.15 -0.14 -9.57
C PRO A 119 -3.46 0.65 -9.48
N THR A 120 -3.54 1.76 -10.24
CA THR A 120 -4.69 2.68 -10.25
C THR A 120 -5.77 2.34 -11.27
N ASP A 121 -5.41 1.54 -12.27
CA ASP A 121 -6.27 1.03 -13.34
C ASP A 121 -7.07 -0.21 -12.94
N GLY A 122 -6.72 -0.83 -11.80
CA GLY A 122 -7.40 -2.00 -11.26
C GLY A 122 -8.77 -1.69 -10.62
N PRO A 123 -9.68 -2.67 -10.59
CA PRO A 123 -10.97 -2.52 -9.92
C PRO A 123 -10.80 -2.39 -8.38
N PRO A 124 -11.72 -1.74 -7.65
CA PRO A 124 -11.70 -1.80 -6.20
C PRO A 124 -11.94 -3.23 -5.70
N SER A 125 -11.41 -3.55 -4.51
CA SER A 125 -11.72 -4.80 -3.83
C SER A 125 -13.20 -4.89 -3.49
N PHE A 126 -13.83 -5.99 -3.89
CA PHE A 126 -15.26 -6.17 -3.76
C PHE A 126 -15.61 -7.63 -3.47
N ARG A 127 -16.59 -7.85 -2.60
CA ARG A 127 -17.10 -9.20 -2.29
C ARG A 127 -18.62 -9.18 -2.30
N GLY A 128 -19.19 -9.43 -3.47
CA GLY A 128 -20.63 -9.61 -3.64
C GLY A 128 -21.02 -11.09 -3.74
N GLN A 129 -22.32 -11.33 -3.95
CA GLN A 129 -22.85 -12.68 -4.15
C GLN A 129 -22.60 -13.22 -5.56
N ALA A 130 -22.61 -12.35 -6.57
CA ALA A 130 -22.44 -12.72 -7.97
C ALA A 130 -20.98 -12.58 -8.43
N VAL A 131 -20.25 -11.59 -7.92
CA VAL A 131 -18.88 -11.28 -8.33
C VAL A 131 -17.99 -10.92 -7.13
N LYS A 132 -16.69 -11.17 -7.27
CA LYS A 132 -15.68 -10.85 -6.26
C LYS A 132 -14.37 -10.46 -6.93
N TYR A 133 -13.77 -9.36 -6.45
CA TYR A 133 -12.44 -8.90 -6.82
C TYR A 133 -11.52 -9.02 -5.60
N VAL A 134 -10.41 -9.75 -5.75
CA VAL A 134 -9.49 -10.06 -4.65
C VAL A 134 -8.07 -9.69 -5.04
N TYR A 135 -7.44 -8.82 -4.24
CA TYR A 135 -6.04 -8.50 -4.38
C TYR A 135 -5.18 -9.37 -3.47
N LYS A 136 -4.05 -9.83 -4.00
CA LYS A 136 -3.05 -10.61 -3.27
C LYS A 136 -1.65 -10.17 -3.65
N LEU A 137 -0.81 -9.99 -2.64
CA LEU A 137 0.64 -10.02 -2.82
C LEU A 137 1.08 -11.49 -2.79
N THR A 138 1.72 -11.96 -3.85
CA THR A 138 2.21 -13.33 -3.96
C THR A 138 3.71 -13.35 -3.94
N ILE A 139 4.27 -14.06 -2.97
CA ILE A 139 5.69 -14.33 -2.85
C ILE A 139 5.91 -15.74 -3.37
N GLY A 140 6.59 -15.86 -4.50
CA GLY A 140 7.06 -17.14 -5.02
C GLY A 140 8.49 -17.37 -4.57
N CYS A 141 8.77 -18.59 -4.15
CA CYS A 141 10.12 -18.99 -3.78
C CYS A 141 10.37 -20.44 -4.19
N GLN A 142 11.63 -20.71 -4.50
CA GLN A 142 12.06 -22.04 -4.91
C GLN A 142 13.29 -22.45 -4.11
N ARG A 143 13.19 -23.62 -3.47
CA ARG A 143 14.34 -24.33 -2.95
C ARG A 143 15.04 -25.08 -4.08
N VAL A 144 16.37 -25.18 -4.04
CA VAL A 144 17.14 -25.95 -5.03
C VAL A 144 16.57 -27.38 -5.13
N ASN A 145 16.32 -27.85 -6.35
CA ASN A 145 15.74 -29.16 -6.66
C ASN A 145 14.34 -29.41 -6.05
N SER A 146 13.57 -28.36 -5.80
CA SER A 146 12.20 -28.45 -5.29
C SER A 146 11.22 -27.63 -6.13
N PRO A 147 9.92 -27.98 -6.14
CA PRO A 147 8.91 -27.18 -6.80
C PRO A 147 8.76 -25.80 -6.14
N ILE A 148 8.27 -24.83 -6.91
CA ILE A 148 7.96 -23.49 -6.41
C ILE A 148 6.84 -23.57 -5.37
N LYS A 149 7.01 -22.86 -4.26
CA LYS A 149 5.93 -22.61 -3.29
C LYS A 149 5.52 -21.13 -3.32
N LEU A 150 4.23 -20.90 -3.14
CA LEU A 150 3.62 -19.58 -3.21
C LEU A 150 3.02 -19.21 -1.85
N LEU A 151 3.51 -18.12 -1.24
CA LEU A 151 2.83 -17.44 -0.13
C LEU A 151 1.91 -16.37 -0.70
N ARG A 152 0.64 -16.36 -0.28
CA ARG A 152 -0.35 -15.38 -0.73
C ARG A 152 -0.84 -14.55 0.43
N VAL A 153 -0.62 -13.25 0.35
CA VAL A 153 -1.01 -12.26 1.34
C VAL A 153 -2.19 -11.46 0.79
N PRO A 154 -3.43 -11.74 1.21
CA PRO A 154 -4.59 -10.99 0.74
C PRO A 154 -4.58 -9.57 1.30
N PHE A 155 -4.94 -8.60 0.48
CA PHE A 155 -5.17 -7.22 0.91
C PHE A 155 -6.37 -6.62 0.16
N ARG A 156 -6.84 -5.47 0.63
CA ARG A 156 -7.96 -4.73 0.04
C ARG A 156 -7.47 -3.44 -0.58
N VAL A 157 -7.97 -3.16 -1.78
CA VAL A 157 -7.76 -1.93 -2.52
C VAL A 157 -9.05 -1.13 -2.53
N LEU A 158 -8.97 0.13 -2.13
CA LEU A 158 -10.03 1.12 -2.27
C LEU A 158 -9.66 2.07 -3.40
N VAL A 159 -10.63 2.37 -4.27
CA VAL A 159 -10.44 3.35 -5.35
C VAL A 159 -11.25 4.58 -5.01
N LEU A 160 -10.59 5.73 -4.92
CA LEU A 160 -11.24 7.03 -4.70
C LEU A 160 -11.43 7.71 -6.06
N HIS A 161 -12.65 7.67 -6.60
CA HIS A 161 -12.99 8.34 -7.86
C HIS A 161 -13.16 9.86 -7.74
N VAL A 162 -12.83 10.47 -6.61
CA VAL A 162 -13.02 11.92 -6.41
C VAL A 162 -11.67 12.60 -6.22
N THR A 163 -11.15 13.20 -7.30
CA THR A 163 -10.01 14.11 -7.22
C THR A 163 -10.52 15.48 -6.77
N LEU A 164 -10.65 15.69 -5.46
CA LEU A 164 -11.00 17.00 -4.94
C LEU A 164 -9.77 17.90 -4.97
N ARG A 165 -9.84 18.99 -5.75
CA ARG A 165 -8.84 20.07 -5.72
C ARG A 165 -9.29 21.10 -4.72
N TRP A 166 -8.52 21.23 -3.64
CA TRP A 166 -8.75 22.22 -2.59
C TRP A 166 -7.65 23.27 -2.63
N ARG A 167 -8.01 24.52 -2.34
CA ARG A 167 -7.08 25.63 -2.15
C ARG A 167 -7.46 26.36 -0.86
N LEU A 168 -6.47 26.65 -0.04
CA LEU A 168 -6.63 27.60 1.06
C LEU A 168 -6.35 28.99 0.49
N HIS A 169 -7.37 29.84 0.51
CA HIS A 169 -7.26 31.22 0.10
C HIS A 169 -7.01 32.07 1.35
N PHE A 170 -5.87 32.73 1.38
CA PHE A 170 -5.55 33.69 2.41
C PHE A 170 -5.58 35.08 1.81
N GLU A 171 -6.29 35.99 2.46
CA GLU A 171 -6.30 37.41 2.12
C GLU A 171 -5.79 38.18 3.34
N PHE A 172 -4.70 38.91 3.15
CA PHE A 172 -4.11 39.76 4.16
C PHE A 172 -4.21 41.21 3.70
N VAL A 173 -4.64 42.07 4.59
CA VAL A 173 -4.65 43.53 4.39
C VAL A 173 -3.57 44.11 5.27
N THR A 174 -2.55 44.69 4.65
CA THR A 174 -1.41 45.30 5.37
C THR A 174 -1.35 46.77 5.06
N ALA A 175 -1.09 47.61 6.06
CA ALA A 175 -0.78 49.01 5.80
C ALA A 175 0.49 49.11 4.94
N ARG A 176 0.48 50.00 3.94
CA ARG A 176 1.62 50.19 3.02
C ARG A 176 2.84 50.79 3.71
N GLU A 177 2.58 51.59 4.73
CA GLU A 177 3.58 52.27 5.52
C GLU A 177 3.37 51.93 7.00
N PRO A 178 4.45 51.86 7.80
CA PRO A 178 4.32 51.65 9.23
C PRO A 178 3.54 52.81 9.84
N VAL A 179 2.34 52.52 10.35
CA VAL A 179 1.48 53.51 11.00
C VAL A 179 2.16 53.94 12.29
N GLU A 180 2.53 55.22 12.40
CA GLU A 180 3.15 55.76 13.60
C GLU A 180 2.24 55.54 14.82
N ALA A 181 2.85 55.14 15.94
CA ALA A 181 2.13 55.03 17.19
C ALA A 181 1.60 56.41 17.61
N PRO A 182 0.37 56.53 18.12
CA PRO A 182 -0.19 57.83 18.46
C PRO A 182 0.69 58.53 19.50
N VAL A 183 0.95 59.82 19.27
CA VAL A 183 1.72 60.66 20.20
C VAL A 183 0.88 60.88 21.46
N VAL A 184 1.27 60.24 22.56
CA VAL A 184 0.60 60.41 23.86
C VAL A 184 0.98 61.77 24.44
N LEU A 185 0.02 62.72 24.45
CA LEU A 185 0.16 63.93 25.25
C LEU A 185 0.12 63.54 26.73
N GLN A 186 1.27 63.67 27.39
CA GLN A 186 1.58 63.10 28.70
C GLN A 186 0.81 63.66 29.91
N ASN A 187 -0.31 64.38 29.72
CA ASN A 187 -0.81 65.24 30.79
C ASN A 187 -2.31 65.24 31.09
N GLN A 188 -3.05 64.17 30.80
CA GLN A 188 -4.37 63.97 31.42
C GLN A 188 -4.63 62.50 31.77
N SER A 189 -4.97 62.29 33.04
CA SER A 189 -5.44 61.03 33.62
C SER A 189 -6.88 60.75 33.18
N GLU A 190 -7.04 60.18 31.99
CA GLU A 190 -8.30 59.61 31.50
C GLU A 190 -7.99 58.41 30.60
N VAL A 191 -8.85 57.39 30.64
CA VAL A 191 -8.75 56.15 29.87
C VAL A 191 -8.53 56.49 28.39
N THR A 192 -7.38 56.09 27.85
CA THR A 192 -7.05 56.29 26.44
C THR A 192 -8.00 55.49 25.55
N VAL A 193 -9.02 56.13 25.01
CA VAL A 193 -9.90 55.52 24.00
C VAL A 193 -9.14 55.54 22.67
N TRP A 194 -8.60 54.39 22.27
CA TRP A 194 -7.96 54.25 20.97
C TRP A 194 -8.99 54.49 19.87
N THR A 195 -8.76 55.50 19.05
CA THR A 195 -9.51 55.74 17.81
C THR A 195 -8.55 55.43 16.66
N GLY A 196 -8.90 54.42 15.86
CA GLY A 196 -8.10 54.04 14.70
C GLY A 196 -8.06 55.19 13.67
N ALA A 197 -7.02 55.21 12.84
CA ALA A 197 -6.92 56.18 11.77
C ALA A 197 -8.14 56.08 10.83
N GLU A 198 -8.74 57.22 10.48
CA GLU A 198 -9.93 57.28 9.61
C GLU A 198 -9.65 56.77 8.20
N HIS A 199 -8.41 56.90 7.73
CA HIS A 199 -7.96 56.45 6.42
C HIS A 199 -6.56 55.84 6.52
N VAL A 200 -6.41 54.58 6.09
CA VAL A 200 -5.12 53.87 6.04
C VAL A 200 -4.96 53.33 4.63
N ASP A 201 -3.86 53.69 3.98
CA ASP A 201 -3.49 53.08 2.70
C ASP A 201 -3.05 51.64 2.92
N VAL A 202 -3.76 50.73 2.27
CA VAL A 202 -3.58 49.28 2.43
C VAL A 202 -3.16 48.62 1.12
N ASP A 203 -2.34 47.59 1.25
CA ASP A 203 -2.14 46.58 0.22
C ASP A 203 -2.88 45.30 0.59
N THR A 204 -3.52 44.72 -0.41
CA THR A 204 -4.16 43.41 -0.30
C THR A 204 -3.24 42.38 -0.92
N PHE A 205 -2.79 41.43 -0.11
CA PHE A 205 -2.05 40.26 -0.57
C PHE A 205 -2.97 39.04 -0.55
N SER A 206 -3.09 38.39 -1.70
CA SER A 206 -3.82 37.14 -1.85
C SER A 206 -2.86 35.99 -2.10
N TRP A 207 -3.02 34.91 -1.33
CA TRP A 207 -2.22 33.70 -1.47
C TRP A 207 -3.09 32.46 -1.54
N ASP A 208 -3.01 31.77 -2.68
CA ASP A 208 -3.64 30.48 -2.89
C ASP A 208 -2.64 29.36 -2.62
N LEU A 209 -2.82 28.64 -1.51
CA LEU A 209 -2.04 27.44 -1.22
C LEU A 209 -2.76 26.19 -1.75
N PRO A 210 -2.22 25.47 -2.75
CA PRO A 210 -2.80 24.20 -3.17
C PRO A 210 -2.62 23.16 -2.06
N ILE A 211 -3.72 22.53 -1.64
CA ILE A 211 -3.69 21.45 -0.66
C ILE A 211 -4.36 20.19 -1.22
N LYS A 212 -3.83 19.02 -0.85
CA LYS A 212 -4.40 17.72 -1.22
C LYS A 212 -5.14 17.15 0.00
N VAL A 213 -6.46 17.27 0.00
CA VAL A 213 -7.31 16.68 1.06
C VAL A 213 -7.65 15.25 0.64
N LEU A 214 -7.16 14.28 1.39
CA LEU A 214 -7.55 12.89 1.22
C LEU A 214 -8.85 12.66 2.00
N PRO A 215 -9.96 12.24 1.36
CA PRO A 215 -11.28 12.08 2.00
C PRO A 215 -11.28 11.16 3.22
N THR A 216 -10.28 10.29 3.34
CA THR A 216 -10.09 9.41 4.49
C THR A 216 -8.62 8.98 4.49
N ASN A 217 -7.95 9.03 5.64
CA ASN A 217 -6.70 8.28 5.79
C ASN A 217 -7.04 6.80 5.56
N PRO A 218 -6.36 6.04 4.69
CA PRO A 218 -6.62 4.60 4.55
C PRO A 218 -6.54 3.85 5.88
N THR A 219 -5.70 4.32 6.81
CA THR A 219 -5.65 3.84 8.21
C THR A 219 -6.93 4.12 9.00
N LEU A 220 -7.64 5.23 8.70
CA LEU A 220 -8.97 5.54 9.25
C LEU A 220 -10.08 4.69 8.62
N ALA A 221 -10.01 4.43 7.31
CA ALA A 221 -10.89 3.49 6.63
C ALA A 221 -10.68 2.03 7.12
N SER A 222 -9.48 1.72 7.61
CA SER A 222 -9.12 0.44 8.19
C SER A 222 -9.40 0.34 9.69
N TYR A 223 -10.10 1.27 10.35
CA TYR A 223 -10.32 1.26 11.82
C TYR A 223 -10.94 -0.03 12.41
N VAL A 224 -11.40 -0.95 11.55
CA VAL A 224 -11.87 -2.29 11.96
C VAL A 224 -10.74 -3.33 12.00
N SER A 225 -9.53 -3.03 11.52
CA SER A 225 -8.39 -3.95 11.54
C SER A 225 -7.08 -3.22 11.85
N GLN A 226 -6.86 -2.92 13.14
CA GLN A 226 -5.52 -2.61 13.67
C GLN A 226 -4.64 -3.87 13.80
N PHE A 227 -4.96 -4.94 13.06
CA PHE A 227 -4.18 -6.17 13.07
C PHE A 227 -3.06 -6.05 12.03
N THR A 228 -1.83 -6.20 12.48
CA THR A 228 -0.71 -6.55 11.61
C THR A 228 -1.07 -7.86 10.90
N GLY A 229 -1.27 -7.81 9.59
CA GLY A 229 -1.54 -9.00 8.79
C GLY A 229 -0.26 -9.78 8.61
N THR A 230 -0.12 -10.90 9.32
CA THR A 230 1.00 -11.82 9.18
C THR A 230 0.52 -13.08 8.50
N ASN A 231 1.17 -13.47 7.40
CA ASN A 231 0.89 -14.71 6.69
C ASN A 231 2.20 -15.48 6.57
N SER A 232 2.16 -16.80 6.76
CA SER A 232 3.35 -17.64 6.67
C SER A 232 3.13 -18.92 5.88
N ILE A 233 4.21 -19.45 5.33
CA ILE A 233 4.26 -20.76 4.68
C ILE A 233 5.59 -21.44 5.04
N ASN A 234 5.57 -22.76 5.13
CA ASN A 234 6.77 -23.57 5.31
C ASN A 234 7.23 -24.17 3.99
N ILE A 235 8.51 -23.95 3.67
CA ILE A 235 9.16 -24.37 2.44
C ILE A 235 10.14 -25.52 2.68
#